data_AF-A0A8X6H5U4-F1
#
_entry.id   AF-A0A8X6H5U4-F1
#
_cell.length_a   1.000
_cell.length_b   1.000
_cell.length_c   1.000
_cell.angle_alpha   90.00
_cell.angle_beta   90.00
_cell.angle_gamma   90.00
#
_symmetry.space_group_name_H-M   'P 1'
#
loop_
_entity.id
_entity.type
_entity.pdbx_description
1 polymer ?
#
loop_
_entity_poly.entity_id
_entity_poly.type
_entity_poly.pdbx_seq_one_letter_code
_entity_poly.pdbx_strand_id
1 'polypeptide(L)'
;MGSFKCVECDKTFSTVSYLYRHAKLIHKVSINKQVRCNICSVELISKKALEDHVDLAHNITIEKDTHNFNTLEDFKLWKETIEKQTTSLYVKNTGSKSDKTGGTIAYFYCHRNGYYNTAGDKKRNMEMAGSNKINGNCPSKMKVYEDMESKVTVEFTKTRVGHGINLGRMKITREEKEDIARKLENKIPIEAILDDIRNSV
;
A
#
# COMPACT_ATOMS: atom_id res chain seq x y z
N MET A 1 13.85 10.37 21.14
CA MET A 1 14.46 9.95 19.85
C MET A 1 15.16 8.62 20.09
N GLY A 2 14.78 7.55 19.39
CA GLY A 2 15.47 6.26 19.54
C GLY A 2 16.84 6.28 18.86
N SER A 3 17.88 5.79 19.54
CA SER A 3 19.22 5.58 18.96
C SER A 3 19.35 4.12 18.50
N PHE A 4 20.09 3.88 17.41
CA PHE A 4 20.32 2.54 16.86
C PHE A 4 21.78 2.15 17.10
N LYS A 5 22.01 1.12 17.94
CA LYS A 5 23.35 0.63 18.30
C LYS A 5 23.85 -0.39 17.28
N CYS A 6 25.13 -0.33 16.93
CA CYS A 6 25.78 -1.39 16.16
C CYS A 6 25.96 -2.65 17.01
N VAL A 7 25.84 -3.81 16.39
CA VAL A 7 26.04 -5.10 17.08
C VAL A 7 27.51 -5.53 17.11
N GLU A 8 28.30 -5.01 16.16
CA GLU A 8 29.74 -5.31 16.02
C GLU A 8 30.64 -4.28 16.73
N CYS A 9 30.08 -3.17 17.22
CA CYS A 9 30.80 -2.17 18.01
C CYS A 9 29.86 -1.28 18.83
N ASP A 10 30.40 -0.47 19.74
CA ASP A 10 29.60 0.39 20.62
C ASP A 10 29.08 1.70 19.98
N LYS A 11 29.21 1.87 18.66
CA LYS A 11 28.71 3.08 17.98
C LYS A 11 27.18 3.09 17.91
N THR A 12 26.61 4.25 18.23
CA THR A 12 25.18 4.55 18.10
C THR A 12 24.90 5.59 17.03
N PHE A 13 23.79 5.43 16.32
CA PHE A 13 23.37 6.28 15.21
C PHE A 13 21.97 6.85 15.44
N SER A 14 21.72 8.05 14.92
CA SER A 14 20.42 8.72 14.99
C SER A 14 19.37 8.14 14.04
N THR A 15 19.79 7.38 13.01
CA THR A 15 18.89 6.70 12.08
C THR A 15 19.42 5.32 11.72
N VAL A 16 18.50 4.42 11.38
CA VAL A 16 18.80 3.07 10.89
C VAL A 16 19.67 3.11 9.62
N SER A 17 19.42 4.06 8.72
CA SER A 17 20.20 4.20 7.47
C SER A 17 21.67 4.49 7.74
N TYR A 18 21.99 5.30 8.74
CA TYR A 18 23.37 5.58 9.13
C TYR A 18 24.04 4.37 9.79
N LEU A 19 23.30 3.62 10.61
CA LEU A 19 23.79 2.36 11.16
C LEU A 19 24.12 1.36 10.03
N TYR A 20 23.23 1.18 9.06
CA TYR A 20 23.44 0.24 7.95
C TYR A 20 24.62 0.64 7.08
N ARG A 21 24.78 1.93 6.80
CA ARG A 21 25.96 2.45 6.10
C ARG A 21 27.25 2.19 6.89
N HIS A 22 27.22 2.39 8.20
CA HIS A 22 28.36 2.11 9.07
C HIS A 22 28.71 0.61 9.09
N ALA A 23 27.73 -0.26 9.28
CA ALA A 23 27.91 -1.72 9.25
C ALA A 23 28.53 -2.18 7.93
N LYS A 24 28.05 -1.63 6.81
CA LYS A 24 28.57 -1.95 5.48
C LYS A 24 30.02 -1.48 5.28
N LEU A 25 30.35 -0.26 5.69
CA LEU A 25 31.67 0.32 5.41
C LEU A 25 32.76 -0.13 6.40
N ILE A 26 32.40 -0.27 7.68
CA ILE A 26 33.36 -0.56 8.76
C ILE A 26 33.45 -2.06 9.04
N HIS A 27 32.31 -2.74 9.09
CA HIS A 27 32.25 -4.16 9.43
C HIS A 27 32.10 -5.05 8.19
N LYS A 28 31.95 -4.47 6.99
CA LYS A 28 31.63 -5.19 5.76
C LYS A 28 30.35 -6.05 5.86
N VAL A 29 29.48 -5.70 6.82
CA VAL A 29 28.18 -6.36 7.06
C VAL A 29 27.09 -5.61 6.31
N SER A 30 26.43 -6.28 5.37
CA SER A 30 25.28 -5.72 4.66
C SER A 30 23.99 -5.99 5.43
N ILE A 31 23.57 -5.02 6.26
CA ILE A 31 22.26 -5.06 6.91
C ILE A 31 21.24 -4.48 5.94
N ASN A 32 20.44 -5.35 5.32
CA ASN A 32 19.38 -4.95 4.41
C ASN A 32 18.03 -4.95 5.13
N LYS A 33 17.18 -3.98 4.79
CA LYS A 33 15.79 -4.02 5.23
C LYS A 33 15.12 -5.23 4.59
N GLN A 34 14.84 -6.25 5.38
CA GLN A 34 14.14 -7.45 4.92
C GLN A 34 12.66 -7.15 4.68
N VAL A 35 12.07 -7.94 3.79
CA VAL A 35 10.66 -7.94 3.45
C VAL A 35 10.10 -9.29 3.89
N ARG A 36 9.20 -9.28 4.87
CA ARG A 36 8.55 -10.49 5.37
C ARG A 36 7.41 -10.94 4.44
N CYS A 37 7.26 -12.24 4.25
CA CYS A 37 6.10 -12.84 3.62
C CYS A 37 4.85 -12.71 4.51
N ASN A 38 3.67 -12.57 3.93
CA ASN A 38 2.42 -12.48 4.69
C ASN A 38 1.71 -13.81 4.84
N ILE A 39 2.20 -14.87 4.18
CA ILE A 39 1.65 -16.22 4.28
C ILE A 39 2.49 -17.04 5.28
N CYS A 40 3.80 -16.81 5.33
CA CYS A 40 4.73 -17.48 6.22
C CYS A 40 5.71 -16.49 6.86
N SER A 41 6.52 -16.96 7.82
CA SER A 41 7.47 -16.11 8.56
C SER A 41 8.80 -15.85 7.86
N VAL A 42 8.94 -16.21 6.57
CA VAL A 42 10.19 -16.02 5.82
C VAL A 42 10.45 -14.53 5.56
N GLU A 43 11.71 -14.12 5.77
CA GLU A 43 12.20 -12.77 5.56
C GLU A 43 13.16 -12.72 4.37
N LEU A 44 12.84 -11.90 3.37
CA LEU A 44 13.53 -11.85 2.08
C LEU A 44 14.29 -10.55 1.92
N ILE A 45 15.38 -10.59 1.15
CA ILE A 45 16.27 -9.42 0.94
C ILE A 45 15.66 -8.33 0.06
N SER A 46 14.60 -8.62 -0.71
CA SER A 46 13.98 -7.67 -1.63
C SER A 46 12.52 -8.00 -1.93
N LYS A 47 11.78 -7.03 -2.50
CA LYS A 47 10.41 -7.25 -2.96
C LYS A 47 10.33 -8.25 -4.12
N LYS A 48 11.33 -8.28 -5.01
CA LYS A 48 11.39 -9.24 -6.12
C LYS A 48 11.60 -10.66 -5.59
N ALA A 49 12.52 -10.82 -4.63
CA ALA A 49 12.71 -12.10 -3.96
C ALA A 49 11.44 -12.58 -3.23
N LEU A 50 10.64 -11.64 -2.68
CA LEU A 50 9.33 -12.00 -2.13
C LEU A 50 8.34 -12.44 -3.22
N GLU A 51 8.26 -11.75 -4.37
CA GLU A 51 7.41 -12.17 -5.49
C GLU A 51 7.76 -13.60 -5.93
N ASP A 52 9.05 -13.91 -6.08
CA ASP A 52 9.53 -15.24 -6.48
C ASP A 52 9.28 -16.30 -5.39
N HIS A 53 9.47 -15.94 -4.11
CA HIS A 53 9.15 -16.81 -2.98
C HIS A 53 7.66 -17.19 -2.95
N VAL A 54 6.77 -16.23 -3.21
CA VAL A 54 5.32 -16.49 -3.19
C VAL A 54 4.90 -17.43 -4.32
N ASP A 55 5.51 -17.29 -5.49
CA ASP A 55 5.25 -18.20 -6.62
C ASP A 55 5.75 -19.62 -6.30
N LEU A 56 7.00 -19.76 -5.84
CA LEU A 56 7.62 -21.06 -5.62
C LEU A 56 7.15 -21.79 -4.34
N ALA A 57 6.95 -21.07 -3.24
CA ALA A 57 6.65 -21.68 -1.93
C ALA A 57 5.16 -21.71 -1.62
N HIS A 58 4.35 -20.88 -2.29
CA HIS A 58 2.91 -20.79 -2.07
C HIS A 58 2.08 -21.06 -3.33
N ASN A 59 2.73 -21.31 -4.47
CA ASN A 59 2.07 -21.62 -5.74
C ASN A 59 1.07 -20.51 -6.16
N ILE A 60 1.45 -19.26 -5.88
CA ILE A 60 0.66 -18.06 -6.22
C ILE A 60 1.45 -17.24 -7.24
N THR A 61 1.00 -17.28 -8.48
CA THR A 61 1.61 -16.51 -9.57
C THR A 61 1.21 -15.04 -9.49
N ILE A 62 2.21 -14.16 -9.55
CA ILE A 62 2.02 -12.71 -9.53
C ILE A 62 1.70 -12.22 -10.93
N GLU A 63 0.43 -11.95 -11.19
CA GLU A 63 -0.08 -11.46 -12.47
C GLU A 63 0.14 -9.95 -12.61
N LYS A 64 0.57 -9.54 -13.81
CA LYS A 64 0.90 -8.15 -14.16
C LYS A 64 0.30 -7.80 -15.51
N ASP A 65 -0.37 -6.65 -15.58
CA ASP A 65 -0.99 -6.11 -16.79
C ASP A 65 -0.41 -4.72 -17.08
N THR A 66 -0.34 -4.35 -18.36
CA THR A 66 0.11 -3.02 -18.79
C THR A 66 -1.06 -2.27 -19.44
N HIS A 67 -1.29 -1.05 -18.98
CA HIS A 67 -2.33 -0.17 -19.51
C HIS A 67 -1.73 1.15 -19.97
N ASN A 68 -2.27 1.72 -21.05
CA ASN A 68 -1.85 2.99 -21.59
C ASN A 68 -3.04 3.94 -21.65
N PHE A 69 -2.81 5.18 -21.28
CA PHE A 69 -3.80 6.24 -21.19
C PHE A 69 -3.24 7.50 -21.84
N ASN A 70 -4.11 8.28 -22.46
CA ASN A 70 -3.73 9.53 -23.10
C ASN A 70 -3.49 10.64 -22.08
N THR A 71 -4.19 10.57 -20.94
CA THR A 71 -4.11 11.58 -19.89
C THR A 71 -4.07 10.95 -18.49
N LEU A 72 -3.62 11.73 -17.51
CA LEU A 72 -3.70 11.36 -16.10
C LEU A 72 -5.14 11.20 -15.60
N GLU A 73 -6.11 11.91 -16.17
CA GLU A 73 -7.53 11.80 -15.79
C GLU A 73 -8.12 10.46 -16.22
N ASP A 74 -7.79 9.98 -17.43
CA ASP A 74 -8.22 8.66 -17.91
C ASP A 74 -7.70 7.54 -16.98
N PHE A 75 -6.44 7.66 -16.56
CA PHE A 75 -5.85 6.76 -15.57
C PHE A 75 -6.61 6.81 -14.23
N LYS A 76 -6.98 7.99 -13.73
CA LYS A 76 -7.71 8.13 -12.46
C LYS A 76 -9.08 7.45 -12.54
N LEU A 77 -9.82 7.65 -13.63
CA LEU A 77 -11.13 7.03 -13.83
C LEU A 77 -11.02 5.49 -13.91
N TRP A 78 -10.03 4.99 -14.65
CA TRP A 78 -9.74 3.56 -14.70
C TRP A 78 -9.37 3.01 -13.32
N LYS A 79 -8.52 3.72 -12.57
CA LYS A 79 -8.11 3.33 -11.21
C LYS A 79 -9.32 3.23 -10.28
N GLU A 80 -10.24 4.20 -10.31
CA GLU A 80 -11.46 4.16 -9.50
C GLU A 80 -12.33 2.95 -9.84
N THR A 81 -12.44 2.61 -11.13
CA THR A 81 -13.17 1.42 -11.60
C THR A 81 -12.54 0.14 -11.04
N ILE A 82 -11.20 0.02 -11.10
CA ILE A 82 -10.47 -1.12 -10.54
C ILE A 82 -10.63 -1.19 -9.01
N GLU A 83 -10.60 -0.06 -8.31
CA GLU A 83 -10.75 -0.01 -6.85
C GLU A 83 -12.13 -0.49 -6.39
N LYS A 84 -13.18 -0.16 -7.14
CA LYS A 84 -14.55 -0.67 -6.93
C LYS A 84 -14.61 -2.18 -7.17
N GLN A 85 -14.17 -2.63 -8.35
CA GLN A 85 -14.23 -4.05 -8.75
C GLN A 85 -13.41 -4.98 -7.83
N THR A 86 -12.22 -4.53 -7.40
CA THR A 86 -11.32 -5.34 -6.57
C THR A 86 -11.49 -5.12 -5.07
N THR A 87 -12.39 -4.21 -4.68
CA THR A 87 -12.61 -3.76 -3.30
C THR A 87 -11.28 -3.47 -2.59
N SER A 88 -10.38 -2.79 -3.30
CA SER A 88 -9.02 -2.54 -2.85
C SER A 88 -8.58 -1.17 -3.31
N LEU A 89 -8.34 -0.26 -2.37
CA LEU A 89 -7.80 1.07 -2.67
C LEU A 89 -6.29 1.01 -2.97
N TYR A 90 -5.81 1.84 -3.89
CA TYR A 90 -4.42 2.04 -4.28
C TYR A 90 -3.97 3.46 -3.94
N VAL A 91 -3.11 3.57 -2.92
CA VAL A 91 -2.70 4.84 -2.32
C VAL A 91 -1.25 5.19 -2.69
N LYS A 92 -1.04 6.47 -3.01
CA LYS A 92 0.28 7.04 -3.25
C LYS A 92 0.88 7.51 -1.92
N ASN A 93 1.82 6.73 -1.38
CA ASN A 93 2.45 7.03 -0.08
C ASN A 93 3.76 7.83 -0.20
N THR A 94 4.26 8.02 -1.42
CA THR A 94 5.52 8.71 -1.71
C THR A 94 5.33 9.70 -2.84
N GLY A 95 6.16 10.75 -2.88
CA GLY A 95 6.22 11.66 -4.03
C GLY A 95 6.56 10.94 -5.34
N SER A 96 6.22 11.58 -6.47
CA SER A 96 6.69 11.13 -7.78
C SER A 96 8.20 11.27 -7.86
N LYS A 97 8.85 10.38 -8.61
CA LYS A 97 10.28 10.44 -8.90
C LYS A 97 10.46 10.89 -10.33
N SER A 98 11.43 11.76 -10.59
CA SER A 98 11.84 12.09 -11.96
C SER A 98 12.46 10.87 -12.62
N ASP A 99 12.09 10.63 -13.87
CA ASP A 99 12.72 9.65 -14.74
C ASP A 99 13.88 10.27 -15.52
N LYS A 100 14.80 9.44 -16.01
CA LYS A 100 15.95 9.87 -16.81
C LYS A 100 15.56 10.58 -18.11
N THR A 101 14.36 10.29 -18.63
CA THR A 101 13.83 10.88 -19.86
C THR A 101 13.13 12.23 -19.65
N GLY A 102 13.03 12.70 -18.39
CA GLY A 102 12.27 13.91 -18.03
C GLY A 102 10.82 13.65 -17.59
N GLY A 103 10.32 12.43 -17.80
CA GLY A 103 9.01 12.00 -17.27
C GLY A 103 9.00 11.81 -15.74
N THR A 104 7.88 11.35 -15.19
CA THR A 104 7.74 11.03 -13.76
C THR A 104 7.25 9.61 -13.52
N ILE A 105 7.66 9.04 -12.38
CA ILE A 105 7.26 7.71 -11.92
C ILE A 105 6.57 7.85 -10.56
N ALA A 106 5.32 7.43 -10.48
CA ALA A 106 4.54 7.33 -9.26
C ALA A 106 4.23 5.87 -8.91
N TYR A 107 4.19 5.57 -7.60
CA TYR A 107 3.82 4.24 -7.11
C TYR A 107 2.56 4.34 -6.26
N PHE A 108 1.56 3.54 -6.61
CA PHE A 108 0.35 3.37 -5.83
C PHE A 108 0.33 1.94 -5.29
N TYR A 109 0.20 1.79 -3.98
CA TYR A 109 0.19 0.48 -3.33
C TYR A 109 -1.18 0.19 -2.78
N CYS A 110 -1.58 -1.08 -2.71
CA CYS A 110 -2.76 -1.48 -1.96
C CYS A 110 -2.77 -0.80 -0.57
N HIS A 111 -3.90 -0.22 -0.15
CA HIS A 111 -4.02 0.52 1.12
C HIS A 111 -3.69 -0.34 2.35
N ARG A 112 -3.86 -1.66 2.21
CA ARG A 112 -3.49 -2.68 3.19
C ARG A 112 -1.98 -2.88 3.31
N ASN A 113 -1.22 -2.53 2.27
CA ASN A 113 0.24 -2.69 2.24
C ASN A 113 0.95 -1.81 3.28
N GLY A 114 1.91 -2.43 3.99
CA GLY A 114 2.83 -1.78 4.91
C GLY A 114 2.61 -2.16 6.36
N TYR A 115 3.32 -1.45 7.23
CA TYR A 115 3.33 -1.65 8.66
C TYR A 115 2.69 -0.44 9.35
N TYR A 116 1.90 -0.70 10.38
CA TYR A 116 1.35 0.33 11.23
C TYR A 116 2.45 0.89 12.13
N ASN A 117 2.76 2.17 11.96
CA ASN A 117 3.72 2.86 12.81
C ASN A 117 2.97 3.59 13.93
N THR A 118 3.20 3.19 15.17
CA THR A 118 2.74 3.88 16.39
C THR A 118 3.64 5.04 16.80
N ALA A 119 4.51 5.54 15.92
CA ALA A 119 5.55 6.49 16.27
C ALA A 119 4.96 7.85 16.71
N GLY A 120 4.78 8.01 18.02
CA GLY A 120 4.39 9.23 18.72
C GLY A 120 3.58 8.92 19.98
N ASP A 121 3.80 9.68 21.06
CA ASP A 121 3.06 9.55 22.34
C ASP A 121 1.57 9.89 22.24
N LYS A 122 1.09 10.25 21.05
CA LYS A 122 -0.33 10.50 20.78
C LYS A 122 -1.06 9.18 20.63
N LYS A 123 -1.63 8.69 21.74
CA LYS A 123 -2.69 7.67 21.73
C LYS A 123 -3.84 8.18 20.87
N ARG A 124 -3.95 7.68 19.63
CA ARG A 124 -5.15 7.88 18.82
C ARG A 124 -6.23 6.95 19.36
N ASN A 125 -7.47 7.42 19.45
CA ASN A 125 -8.62 6.53 19.60
C ASN A 125 -8.65 5.62 18.38
N MET A 126 -8.29 4.35 18.57
CA MET A 126 -8.37 3.37 17.50
C MET A 126 -9.84 3.09 17.21
N GLU A 127 -10.21 3.13 15.94
CA GLU A 127 -11.50 2.61 15.49
C GLU A 127 -11.62 1.13 15.87
N MET A 128 -12.83 0.62 16.08
CA MET A 128 -13.07 -0.80 16.40
C MET A 128 -12.43 -1.75 15.38
N ALA A 129 -12.31 -1.34 14.13
CA ALA A 129 -11.66 -2.13 13.09
C ALA A 129 -10.12 -2.18 13.22
N GLY A 130 -9.47 -1.32 14.01
CA GLY A 130 -8.02 -1.24 14.11
C GLY A 130 -7.33 -0.79 12.82
N SER A 131 -6.01 -0.95 12.72
CA SER A 131 -5.22 -0.44 11.58
C SER A 131 -5.65 -1.02 10.22
N ASN A 132 -5.61 -0.17 9.18
CA ASN A 132 -5.77 -0.63 7.80
C ASN A 132 -4.56 -1.43 7.29
N LYS A 133 -3.41 -1.36 7.96
CA LYS A 133 -2.18 -2.05 7.55
C LYS A 133 -2.20 -3.50 8.02
N ILE A 134 -1.81 -4.42 7.12
CA ILE A 134 -1.70 -5.85 7.44
C ILE A 134 -0.41 -6.20 8.20
N ASN A 135 0.41 -5.19 8.53
CA ASN A 135 1.75 -5.38 9.10
C ASN A 135 2.59 -6.34 8.25
N GLY A 136 2.59 -6.06 6.96
CA GLY A 136 3.06 -6.98 5.94
C GLY A 136 3.14 -6.33 4.57
N ASN A 137 3.71 -7.04 3.60
CA ASN A 137 3.90 -6.52 2.25
C ASN A 137 2.93 -7.16 1.26
N CYS A 138 1.92 -6.41 0.82
CA CYS A 138 1.05 -6.86 -0.27
C CYS A 138 1.73 -6.52 -1.62
N PRO A 139 1.90 -7.48 -2.53
CA PRO A 139 2.57 -7.24 -3.82
C PRO A 139 1.73 -6.38 -4.78
N SER A 140 0.41 -6.32 -4.56
CA SER A 140 -0.52 -5.55 -5.37
C SER A 140 -0.19 -4.04 -5.37
N LYS A 141 0.07 -3.51 -6.56
CA LYS A 141 0.56 -2.14 -6.78
C LYS A 141 0.35 -1.70 -8.23
N MET A 142 0.28 -0.40 -8.45
CA MET A 142 0.35 0.23 -9.77
C MET A 142 1.62 1.08 -9.83
N LYS A 143 2.46 0.84 -10.84
CA LYS A 143 3.59 1.71 -11.17
C LYS A 143 3.20 2.53 -12.39
N VAL A 144 3.08 3.83 -12.19
CA VAL A 144 2.54 4.78 -13.15
C VAL A 144 3.69 5.62 -13.67
N TYR A 145 3.86 5.63 -14.98
CA TYR A 145 4.83 6.43 -15.71
C TYR A 145 4.07 7.49 -16.47
N GLU A 146 4.47 8.74 -16.32
CA GLU A 146 3.93 9.89 -17.05
C GLU A 146 5.07 10.50 -17.85
N ASP A 147 4.94 10.56 -19.17
CA ASP A 147 5.96 11.13 -20.04
C ASP A 147 5.85 12.66 -20.13
N MET A 148 6.72 13.28 -20.94
CA MET A 148 6.71 14.74 -21.13
C MET A 148 5.51 15.21 -21.97
N GLU A 149 4.81 14.31 -22.67
CA GLU A 149 3.61 14.59 -23.45
C GLU A 149 2.32 14.34 -22.65
N SER A 150 2.44 14.09 -21.34
CA SER A 150 1.33 13.73 -20.43
C SER A 150 0.64 12.40 -20.73
N LYS A 151 1.23 11.53 -21.56
CA LYS A 151 0.75 10.15 -21.73
C LYS A 151 1.14 9.33 -20.52
N VAL A 152 0.26 8.42 -20.14
CA VAL A 152 0.41 7.64 -18.92
C VAL A 152 0.44 6.15 -19.24
N THR A 153 1.53 5.48 -18.85
CA THR A 153 1.65 4.02 -18.88
C THR A 153 1.60 3.48 -17.46
N VAL A 154 0.85 2.40 -17.25
CA VAL A 154 0.65 1.78 -15.93
C VAL A 154 1.01 0.31 -15.99
N GLU A 155 2.01 -0.09 -15.21
CA GLU A 155 2.25 -1.49 -14.88
C GLU A 155 1.46 -1.85 -13.62
N PHE A 156 0.42 -2.66 -13.77
CA PHE A 156 -0.47 -3.05 -12.70
C PHE A 156 -0.21 -4.48 -12.24
N THR A 157 0.23 -4.65 -11.00
CA THR A 157 0.29 -5.95 -10.33
C THR A 157 -1.02 -6.17 -9.56
N LYS A 158 -1.88 -7.06 -10.05
CA LYS A 158 -3.23 -7.27 -9.47
C LYS A 158 -3.27 -8.28 -8.32
N THR A 159 -2.36 -9.25 -8.31
CA THR A 159 -2.34 -10.32 -7.30
C THR A 159 -2.14 -9.78 -5.89
N ARG A 160 -3.05 -10.16 -4.99
CA ARG A 160 -2.98 -9.86 -3.55
C ARG A 160 -2.55 -11.10 -2.79
N VAL A 161 -1.74 -10.90 -1.74
CA VAL A 161 -1.11 -12.00 -1.00
C VAL A 161 -1.20 -11.74 0.50
N GLY A 162 -1.73 -12.72 1.23
CA GLY A 162 -1.84 -12.70 2.70
C GLY A 162 -2.97 -11.85 3.27
N HIS A 163 -3.92 -11.39 2.45
CA HIS A 163 -5.17 -10.82 2.94
C HIS A 163 -6.32 -10.97 1.94
N GLY A 164 -7.54 -11.15 2.46
CA GLY A 164 -8.77 -11.21 1.66
C GLY A 164 -9.35 -9.84 1.31
N ILE A 165 -10.49 -9.86 0.60
CA ILE A 165 -11.37 -8.71 0.41
C ILE A 165 -12.05 -8.38 1.73
N ASN A 166 -12.08 -7.11 2.10
CA ASN A 166 -12.87 -6.66 3.25
C ASN A 166 -13.56 -5.33 2.91
N LEU A 167 -14.86 -5.41 2.63
CA LEU A 167 -15.70 -4.24 2.29
C LEU A 167 -15.69 -3.18 3.41
N GLY A 168 -15.61 -3.61 4.67
CA GLY A 168 -15.52 -2.70 5.83
C GLY A 168 -14.23 -1.85 5.90
N ARG A 169 -13.28 -2.04 4.97
CA ARG A 169 -12.06 -1.24 4.86
C ARG A 169 -12.07 -0.27 3.69
N MET A 170 -13.14 -0.27 2.88
CA MET A 170 -13.34 0.71 1.84
C MET A 170 -13.70 2.06 2.44
N LYS A 171 -13.23 3.13 1.81
CA LYS A 171 -13.54 4.49 2.24
C LYS A 171 -14.92 4.85 1.67
N ILE A 172 -15.87 5.11 2.56
CA ILE A 172 -17.14 5.74 2.20
C ILE A 172 -16.82 7.15 1.71
N THR A 173 -17.26 7.47 0.50
CA THR A 173 -17.10 8.79 -0.14
C THR A 173 -17.83 9.87 0.66
N ARG A 174 -17.51 11.13 0.39
CA ARG A 174 -18.19 12.25 1.06
C ARG A 174 -19.68 12.27 0.71
N GLU A 175 -20.00 12.02 -0.55
CA GLU A 175 -21.38 12.00 -1.07
C GLU A 175 -22.20 10.87 -0.42
N GLU A 176 -21.66 9.66 -0.34
CA GLU A 176 -22.31 8.55 0.37
C GLU A 176 -22.51 8.87 1.85
N LYS A 177 -21.55 9.55 2.50
CA LYS A 177 -21.71 9.99 3.90
C LYS A 177 -22.80 11.05 4.05
N GLU A 178 -22.87 12.00 3.13
CA GLU A 178 -23.91 13.05 3.12
C GLU A 178 -25.30 12.44 2.87
N ASP A 179 -25.40 11.44 1.99
CA ASP A 179 -26.65 10.72 1.76
C ASP A 179 -27.09 9.91 2.99
N ILE A 180 -26.16 9.18 3.63
CA ILE A 180 -26.43 8.48 4.90
C ILE A 180 -26.85 9.47 5.99
N ALA A 181 -26.17 10.62 6.10
CA ALA A 181 -26.51 11.66 7.06
C ALA A 181 -27.93 12.20 6.83
N ARG A 182 -28.30 12.51 5.58
CA ARG A 182 -29.67 12.90 5.19
C ARG A 182 -30.71 11.84 5.57
N LYS A 183 -30.42 10.55 5.33
CA LYS A 183 -31.34 9.46 5.69
C LYS A 183 -31.54 9.34 7.21
N LEU A 184 -30.47 9.56 7.99
CA LEU A 184 -30.52 9.59 9.45
C LEU A 184 -31.30 10.81 9.98
N GLU A 185 -31.11 12.00 9.39
CA GLU A 185 -31.87 13.21 9.73
C GLU A 185 -33.38 13.01 9.50
N ASN A 186 -33.73 12.29 8.43
CA ASN A 186 -35.11 11.91 8.12
C ASN A 186 -35.64 10.73 8.96
N LYS A 187 -34.89 10.28 9.98
CA LYS A 187 -35.27 9.18 10.88
C LYS A 187 -35.61 7.88 10.17
N ILE A 188 -35.01 7.64 9.00
CA ILE A 188 -35.17 6.37 8.30
C ILE A 188 -34.56 5.27 9.19
N PRO A 189 -35.26 4.14 9.41
CA PRO A 189 -34.74 3.04 10.20
C PRO A 189 -33.37 2.58 9.70
N ILE A 190 -32.43 2.35 10.62
CA ILE A 190 -31.06 1.97 10.28
C ILE A 190 -31.05 0.71 9.40
N GLU A 191 -31.94 -0.25 9.64
CA GLU A 191 -32.05 -1.46 8.81
C GLU A 191 -32.39 -1.15 7.36
N ALA A 192 -33.31 -0.21 7.10
CA ALA A 192 -33.66 0.21 5.73
C ALA A 192 -32.50 0.95 5.04
N ILE A 193 -31.71 1.73 5.79
CA ILE A 193 -30.49 2.37 5.26
C ILE A 193 -29.45 1.31 4.88
N LEU A 194 -29.28 0.27 5.71
CA LEU A 194 -28.33 -0.81 5.47
C LEU A 194 -28.74 -1.67 4.26
N ASP A 195 -30.03 -1.93 4.06
CA ASP A 195 -30.54 -2.63 2.88
C ASP A 195 -30.30 -1.83 1.59
N ASP A 196 -30.56 -0.52 1.61
CA ASP A 196 -30.32 0.35 0.45
C ASP A 196 -28.83 0.39 0.05
N ILE A 197 -27.92 0.42 1.04
CA ILE A 197 -26.47 0.33 0.81
C ILE A 197 -26.09 -1.05 0.23
N ARG A 198 -26.64 -2.15 0.77
CA ARG A 198 -26.35 -3.51 0.29
C ARG A 198 -26.81 -3.72 -1.15
N ASN A 199 -27.92 -3.10 -1.55
CA ASN A 199 -28.45 -3.17 -2.91
C ASN A 199 -27.72 -2.25 -3.91
N SER A 200 -26.84 -1.36 -3.43
CA SER A 200 -26.06 -0.41 -4.25
C SER A 200 -24.63 -0.87 -4.53
N VAL A 201 -24.21 -2.04 -4.02
CA VAL A 201 -22.85 -2.62 -4.15
C VAL A 201 -22.82 -3.74 -5.18
#